data_AF-A0A1F6BYW8-F1
#
_entry.id   AF-A0A1F6BYW8-F1
#
_cell.length_a   1.000
_cell.length_b   1.000
_cell.length_c   1.000
_cell.angle_alpha   90.00
_cell.angle_beta   90.00
_cell.angle_gamma   90.00
#
_symmetry.space_group_name_H-M   'P 1'
#
loop_
_entity.id
_entity.type
_entity.pdbx_description
1 polymer ?
#
loop_
_entity_poly.entity_id
_entity_poly.type
_entity_poly.pdbx_seq_one_letter_code
_entity_poly.pdbx_strand_id
1 'polypeptide(L)'
;MIHVKHLLKTSSAWISIVYVVCYAGVAIYPPIRGLFMRYSLHSDISLQSDFFGFGYFVSGLIIWNIVTIAGVWLFAVLFNKIKNL
;
A
#
# COMPACT_ATOMS: atom_id res chain seq x y z
N MET A 1 14.52 -17.43 -11.42
CA MET A 1 13.23 -17.85 -10.85
C MET A 1 13.19 -17.31 -9.43
N ILE A 2 12.30 -16.38 -9.11
CA ILE A 2 12.39 -15.60 -7.86
C ILE A 2 11.94 -16.46 -6.66
N HIS A 3 12.62 -16.32 -5.52
CA HIS A 3 12.21 -16.91 -4.24
C HIS A 3 10.95 -16.21 -3.68
N VAL A 4 9.78 -16.67 -4.13
CA VAL A 4 8.47 -16.06 -3.81
C VAL A 4 8.26 -15.92 -2.29
N LYS A 5 8.60 -16.93 -1.48
CA LYS A 5 8.41 -16.88 -0.02
C LYS A 5 9.19 -15.75 0.66
N HIS A 6 10.47 -15.59 0.30
CA HIS A 6 11.31 -14.54 0.86
C HIS A 6 10.82 -13.16 0.39
N LEU A 7 10.50 -13.03 -0.89
CA LEU A 7 9.98 -11.80 -1.47
C LEU A 7 8.70 -11.34 -0.78
N LEU A 8 7.73 -12.24 -0.59
CA LEU A 8 6.45 -11.94 0.07
C LEU A 8 6.64 -11.51 1.53
N LYS A 9 7.55 -12.16 2.27
CA LYS A 9 7.85 -11.79 3.67
C LYS A 9 8.48 -10.40 3.75
N THR A 10 9.48 -10.13 2.90
CA THR A 10 10.12 -8.80 2.84
C THR A 10 9.13 -7.73 2.44
N SER A 11 8.27 -7.98 1.44
CA SER A 11 7.27 -7.00 1.00
C SER A 11 6.20 -6.73 2.06
N SER A 12 5.79 -7.74 2.84
CA SER A 12 4.82 -7.56 3.94
C SER A 12 5.39 -6.72 5.08
N ALA A 13 6.65 -6.96 5.46
CA ALA A 13 7.32 -6.11 6.46
C ALA A 13 7.49 -4.67 5.95
N TRP A 14 7.93 -4.52 4.70
CA TRP A 14 8.11 -3.22 4.07
C TRP A 14 6.81 -2.42 4.00
N ILE A 15 5.72 -3.00 3.47
CA ILE A 15 4.46 -2.26 3.35
C ILE A 15 3.88 -1.91 4.71
N SER A 16 4.06 -2.75 5.72
CA SER A 16 3.62 -2.43 7.08
C SER A 16 4.32 -1.19 7.64
N ILE A 17 5.64 -1.10 7.46
CA ILE A 17 6.43 0.07 7.87
C ILE A 17 5.98 1.32 7.09
N VAL A 18 5.89 1.21 5.76
CA VAL A 18 5.48 2.33 4.90
C VAL A 18 4.07 2.81 5.27
N TYR A 19 3.13 1.89 5.48
CA TYR A 19 1.76 2.23 5.87
C TYR A 19 1.72 3.01 7.19
N VAL A 20 2.47 2.56 8.21
CA VAL A 20 2.55 3.26 9.50
C VAL A 20 3.08 4.68 9.33
N VAL A 21 4.16 4.85 8.56
CA VAL A 21 4.75 6.17 8.28
C VAL A 21 3.77 7.06 7.52
N CYS A 22 3.08 6.54 6.49
CA CYS A 22 2.09 7.30 5.74
C CYS A 22 0.89 7.69 6.60
N TYR A 23 0.39 6.78 7.44
CA TYR A 23 -0.72 7.05 8.34
C TYR A 23 -0.36 8.15 9.35
N ALA A 24 0.84 8.08 9.94
CA ALA A 24 1.35 9.12 10.82
C ALA A 24 1.55 10.46 10.08
N GLY A 25 2.06 10.44 8.85
CA GLY A 25 2.26 11.63 8.03
C GLY A 25 0.95 12.36 7.75
N VAL A 26 -0.12 11.63 7.40
CA VAL A 26 -1.44 12.22 7.22
C VAL A 26 -2.03 12.72 8.55
N ALA A 27 -1.78 12.03 9.67
CA ALA A 27 -2.23 12.49 10.98
C ALA A 27 -1.58 13.83 11.40
N ILE A 28 -0.30 14.03 11.06
CA ILE A 28 0.46 15.25 11.37
C ILE A 28 0.13 16.37 10.37
N TYR A 29 -0.02 16.03 9.08
CA TYR A 29 -0.30 16.99 8.02
C TYR A 29 -1.44 16.48 7.11
N PRO A 30 -2.71 16.69 7.52
CA PRO A 30 -3.89 16.23 6.78
C PRO A 30 -3.97 16.63 5.30
N PRO A 31 -3.48 17.81 4.85
CA PRO A 31 -3.53 18.21 3.44
C PRO A 31 -2.81 17.25 2.48
N ILE A 32 -1.83 16.46 2.97
CA ILE A 32 -1.11 15.50 2.12
C ILE A 32 -2.04 14.45 1.49
N ARG A 33 -3.14 14.12 2.18
CA ARG A 33 -4.16 13.18 1.67
C ARG A 33 -4.86 13.74 0.44
N GLY A 34 -5.27 15.00 0.47
CA GLY A 34 -5.91 15.67 -0.67
C GLY A 34 -4.96 15.77 -1.86
N LEU A 35 -3.69 16.11 -1.60
CA LEU A 35 -2.64 16.14 -2.63
C LEU A 35 -2.41 14.75 -3.23
N PHE A 36 -2.34 13.71 -2.42
CA PHE A 36 -2.19 12.33 -2.88
C PHE A 36 -3.38 11.88 -3.76
N MET A 37 -4.61 12.18 -3.34
CA MET A 37 -5.80 11.87 -4.13
C MET A 37 -5.74 12.57 -5.50
N ARG A 38 -5.38 13.86 -5.52
CA ARG A 38 -5.33 14.64 -6.76
C ARG A 38 -4.21 14.22 -7.70
N TYR A 39 -2.99 14.04 -7.18
CA TYR A 39 -1.79 13.85 -8.02
C TYR A 39 -1.40 12.39 -8.22
N SER A 40 -1.66 11.50 -7.26
CA SER A 40 -1.30 10.08 -7.37
C SER A 40 -2.46 9.23 -7.86
N LEU A 41 -3.67 9.48 -7.35
CA LEU A 41 -4.88 8.73 -7.71
C LEU A 41 -5.70 9.41 -8.81
N HIS A 42 -5.29 10.60 -9.28
CA HIS A 42 -5.99 11.35 -10.33
C HIS A 42 -7.48 11.58 -10.03
N SER A 43 -7.82 11.80 -8.76
CA SER A 43 -9.18 12.00 -8.29
C SER A 43 -9.32 13.35 -7.56
N ASP A 44 -10.29 14.16 -7.96
CA ASP A 44 -10.59 15.45 -7.34
C ASP A 44 -11.81 15.32 -6.41
N ILE A 45 -11.54 14.94 -5.16
CA ILE A 45 -12.58 14.65 -4.16
C ILE A 45 -12.43 15.67 -3.01
N SER A 46 -13.42 16.55 -2.85
CA SER A 46 -13.42 17.64 -1.85
C SER A 46 -14.02 17.24 -0.51
N LEU A 47 -14.87 16.20 -0.49
CA LEU A 47 -15.46 15.64 0.73
C LEU A 47 -14.52 14.59 1.30
N GLN A 48 -13.82 14.96 2.37
CA GLN A 48 -12.96 14.03 3.06
C GLN A 48 -13.23 14.05 4.55
N SER A 49 -14.10 13.14 4.97
CA SER A 49 -14.35 12.86 6.37
C SER A 49 -13.04 12.39 7.02
N ASP A 50 -12.73 12.95 8.18
CA ASP A 50 -11.58 12.55 8.98
C ASP A 50 -11.89 11.25 9.71
N PHE A 51 -11.72 10.15 8.99
CA PHE A 51 -11.69 8.80 9.54
C PHE A 51 -10.29 8.51 10.11
N PHE A 52 -9.83 9.36 11.04
CA PHE A 52 -8.66 9.09 11.85
C PHE A 52 -9.09 8.36 13.12
N GLY A 53 -8.63 7.13 13.27
CA GLY A 53 -9.03 6.28 14.37
C GLY A 53 -8.33 4.93 14.28
N PHE A 54 -8.15 4.31 15.45
CA PHE A 54 -7.44 3.04 15.54
C PHE A 54 -8.05 1.93 14.66
N GLY A 55 -9.38 1.88 14.55
CA GLY A 55 -10.06 0.94 13.66
C GLY A 55 -9.72 1.15 12.17
N TYR A 56 -9.62 2.40 11.73
CA TYR A 56 -9.21 2.75 10.36
C TYR A 56 -7.74 2.46 10.10
N PHE A 57 -6.88 2.66 11.11
CA PHE A 57 -5.47 2.27 11.03
C PHE A 57 -5.32 0.75 10.86
N VAL A 58 -5.96 -0.05 11.72
CA VAL A 58 -5.85 -1.51 11.66
C VAL A 58 -6.44 -2.07 10.37
N SER A 59 -7.63 -1.61 9.97
CA SER A 59 -8.26 -2.06 8.73
C SER A 59 -7.41 -1.70 7.50
N GLY A 60 -6.87 -0.48 7.43
CA GLY A 60 -5.99 -0.09 6.34
C GLY A 60 -4.69 -0.90 6.33
N LEU A 61 -4.06 -1.15 7.48
CA LEU A 61 -2.85 -1.98 7.57
C LEU A 61 -3.09 -3.40 7.03
N ILE A 62 -4.23 -3.99 7.36
CA ILE A 62 -4.64 -5.32 6.86
C ILE A 62 -4.84 -5.26 5.34
N ILE A 63 -5.63 -4.30 4.85
CA ILE A 63 -5.94 -4.16 3.42
C ILE A 63 -4.66 -3.97 2.60
N TRP A 64 -3.76 -3.07 3.01
CA TRP A 64 -2.52 -2.80 2.29
C TRP A 64 -1.56 -3.99 2.27
N ASN A 65 -1.51 -4.79 3.33
CA ASN A 65 -0.74 -6.04 3.33
C ASN A 65 -1.31 -7.05 2.34
N ILE A 66 -2.63 -7.25 2.33
CA ILE A 66 -3.29 -8.18 1.39
C ILE A 66 -3.02 -7.74 -0.06
N VAL A 67 -3.24 -6.47 -0.37
CA VAL A 67 -3.03 -5.91 -1.72
C VAL A 67 -1.57 -6.06 -2.14
N THR A 68 -0.62 -5.78 -1.24
CA THR A 68 0.81 -5.92 -1.54
C THR A 68 1.21 -7.36 -1.78
N ILE A 69 0.77 -8.29 -0.93
CA ILE A 69 1.04 -9.72 -1.10
C ILE A 69 0.50 -10.19 -2.46
N ALA A 70 -0.73 -9.80 -2.80
CA ALA A 70 -1.34 -10.16 -4.08
C ALA A 70 -0.56 -9.58 -5.28
N GLY A 71 -0.20 -8.29 -5.23
CA GLY A 71 0.56 -7.63 -6.29
C GLY A 71 1.96 -8.20 -6.49
N VAL A 72 2.69 -8.44 -5.39
CA VAL A 72 4.04 -9.03 -5.42
C VAL A 72 4.00 -10.48 -5.86
N TRP A 73 2.98 -11.24 -5.44
CA TRP A 73 2.77 -12.60 -5.94
C TRP A 73 2.50 -12.60 -7.44
N LEU A 74 1.62 -11.74 -7.94
CA LEU A 74 1.34 -11.61 -9.37
C LEU A 74 2.61 -11.23 -10.15
N PHE A 75 3.37 -10.26 -9.65
CA PHE A 75 4.66 -9.89 -10.23
C PHE A 75 5.60 -11.09 -10.31
N ALA A 76 5.74 -11.86 -9.23
CA ALA A 76 6.60 -13.04 -9.23
C ALA A 76 6.12 -14.13 -10.20
N VAL A 77 4.81 -14.34 -10.33
CA VAL A 77 4.21 -15.25 -11.32
C VAL A 77 4.53 -14.80 -12.74
N LEU A 78 4.30 -13.53 -13.05
CA LEU A 78 4.59 -12.95 -14.37
C LEU A 78 6.08 -13.02 -14.69
N PHE A 79 6.95 -12.62 -13.76
CA PHE A 79 8.41 -12.66 -13.96
C PHE A 79 8.91 -14.09 -14.22
N ASN A 80 8.35 -15.08 -13.52
CA ASN A 80 8.75 -16.48 -13.73
C ASN A 80 8.17 -17.06 -15.03
N LYS A 81 6.99 -16.60 -15.49
CA LYS A 81 6.34 -17.06 -16.73
C LYS A 81 6.88 -16.36 -17.97
N ILE A 82 7.24 -15.09 -17.89
CA ILE A 82 7.83 -14.28 -18.97
C ILE A 82 9.35 -14.53 -19.00
N LYS A 83 9.75 -15.79 -18.89
CA LYS A 83 11.11 -16.23 -19.18
C LYS A 83 11.08 -16.75 -20.62
N ASN A 84 11.12 -15.82 -21.58
CA ASN A 84 11.52 -15.96 -23.00
C ASN A 84 10.94 -14.79 -23.82
N LEU A 85 11.61 -13.64 -23.77
CA LEU A 85 11.60 -12.61 -24.82
C LEU A 85 13.06 -12.27 -25.09
#